data_AF-A0A7W1FBT3-F1
#
_entry.id   AF-A0A7W1FBT3-F1
#
_cell.length_a   1.000
_cell.length_b   1.000
_cell.length_c   1.000
_cell.angle_alpha   90.00
_cell.angle_beta   90.00
_cell.angle_gamma   90.00
#
_symmetry.space_group_name_H-M   'P 1'
#
loop_
_entity.id
_entity.type
_entity.pdbx_description
1 polymer ?
#
loop_
_entity_poly.entity_id
_entity_poly.type
_entity_poly.pdbx_seq_one_letter_code
_entity_poly.pdbx_strand_id
1 'polypeptide(L)' 'VLTVEPGIYVPPDAKDAPAKYRGIGVRIEDDVLVTESGNVNLTAKVPKHAEEIEELMNKK' A
#
# COMPACT_ATOMS: atom_id res chain seq x y z
N VAL A 1 -11.01 -16.19 -2.31
CA VAL A 1 -10.63 -14.84 -1.84
C VAL A 1 -9.22 -14.93 -1.29
N LEU A 2 -8.36 -13.97 -1.61
CA LEU A 2 -6.96 -13.90 -1.16
C LEU A 2 -6.54 -12.43 -1.01
N THR A 3 -5.44 -12.18 -0.31
CA THR A 3 -4.83 -10.85 -0.15
C THR A 3 -3.83 -10.55 -1.26
N VAL A 4 -3.74 -9.28 -1.65
CA VAL A 4 -2.66 -8.75 -2.49
C VAL A 4 -1.97 -7.64 -1.70
N GLU A 5 -0.77 -7.93 -1.19
CA GLU A 5 -0.17 -7.15 -0.09
C GLU A 5 1.32 -6.79 -0.29
N PRO A 6 1.73 -6.16 -1.41
CA PRO A 6 3.12 -5.75 -1.60
C PRO A 6 3.61 -4.79 -0.51
N GLY A 7 4.83 -5.01 -0.02
CA GLY A 7 5.47 -4.14 0.95
C GLY A 7 6.97 -3.96 0.72
N ILE A 8 7.48 -2.79 1.09
CA ILE A 8 8.90 -2.44 1.08
C ILE A 8 9.26 -1.95 2.48
N TYR A 9 10.35 -2.51 3.01
CA TYR A 9 10.85 -2.19 4.34
C TYR A 9 12.33 -1.88 4.23
N VAL A 10 12.73 -0.66 4.56
CA VAL A 10 14.12 -0.23 4.55
C VAL A 10 14.62 -0.18 5.99
N PRO A 11 15.54 -1.09 6.40
CA PRO A 11 16.10 -1.06 7.75
C PRO A 11 16.73 0.29 8.09
N PRO A 12 16.65 0.75 9.35
CA PRO A 12 17.24 2.02 9.77
C PRO A 12 18.77 2.07 9.57
N ASP A 13 19.42 0.92 9.62
CA ASP A 13 20.86 0.74 9.48
C ASP A 13 21.31 0.31 8.07
N ALA A 14 20.41 0.31 7.07
CA ALA A 14 20.70 -0.06 5.68
C ALA A 14 21.69 0.92 5.03
N LYS A 15 22.98 0.61 5.08
CA LYS A 15 24.08 1.49 4.62
C LYS A 15 24.09 1.73 3.12
N ASP A 16 23.55 0.78 2.36
CA ASP A 16 23.39 0.78 0.91
C ASP A 16 22.15 1.55 0.42
N ALA A 17 21.19 1.83 1.29
CA ALA A 17 20.04 2.67 0.98
C ALA A 17 20.35 4.17 1.21
N PRO A 18 19.78 5.09 0.40
CA PRO A 18 19.80 6.52 0.67
C PRO A 18 19.23 6.84 2.05
N ALA A 19 19.90 7.72 2.82
CA ALA A 19 19.56 8.01 4.21
C ALA A 19 18.08 8.44 4.42
N LYS A 20 17.51 9.17 3.46
CA LYS A 20 16.11 9.63 3.51
C LYS A 20 15.06 8.52 3.48
N TYR A 21 15.42 7.29 3.07
CA TYR A 21 14.49 6.17 3.00
C TYR A 21 14.65 5.18 4.17
N ARG A 22 15.72 5.29 4.96
CA ARG A 22 16.00 4.36 6.05
C ARG A 22 14.96 4.49 7.17
N GLY A 23 14.53 3.35 7.71
CA GLY A 23 13.49 3.28 8.74
C GLY A 23 12.07 3.43 8.22
N ILE A 24 11.87 3.56 6.90
CA ILE A 24 10.54 3.61 6.28
C ILE A 24 10.10 2.19 5.93
N GLY A 25 8.90 1.82 6.38
CA GLY A 25 8.21 0.60 5.98
C GLY A 25 6.82 0.93 5.49
N VAL A 26 6.46 0.44 4.30
CA VAL A 26 5.15 0.65 3.68
C VAL A 26 4.64 -0.68 3.14
N ARG A 27 3.36 -0.98 3.39
CA ARG A 27 2.61 -2.08 2.78
C ARG A 27 1.23 -1.57 2.40
N ILE A 28 0.75 -1.93 1.22
CA ILE A 28 -0.61 -1.65 0.75
C ILE A 28 -1.26 -3.01 0.48
N GLU A 29 -2.46 -3.22 0.98
CA GLU A 29 -3.13 -4.52 0.97
C GLU A 29 -4.59 -4.38 0.55
N ASP A 30 -5.03 -5.31 -0.30
CA ASP A 30 -6.44 -5.47 -0.69
C ASP A 30 -6.87 -6.94 -0.64
N ASP A 31 -8.15 -7.17 -0.36
CA ASP A 31 -8.80 -8.47 -0.52
C ASP A 31 -9.39 -8.61 -1.92
N VAL A 32 -8.97 -9.64 -2.65
CA VAL A 32 -9.44 -9.93 -4.01
C VAL A 32 -10.17 -11.26 -4.11
N LEU A 33 -11.30 -11.24 -4.81
CA LEU A 33 -12.03 -12.43 -5.25
C LEU A 33 -11.68 -12.71 -6.71
N VAL A 34 -11.04 -13.85 -6.99
CA VAL A 34 -10.84 -14.33 -8.37
C VAL A 34 -12.19 -14.73 -8.98
N THR A 35 -12.43 -14.30 -10.22
CA THR A 35 -13.62 -14.62 -11.02
C THR A 35 -13.19 -15.29 -12.33
N GLU A 36 -14.13 -15.80 -13.13
CA GLU A 36 -13.80 -16.43 -14.42
C GLU A 36 -13.13 -15.47 -15.42
N SER A 37 -13.44 -14.18 -15.34
CA SER A 37 -12.93 -13.15 -16.25
C SER A 37 -11.83 -12.26 -15.64
N GLY A 38 -11.43 -12.49 -14.40
CA GLY A 38 -10.42 -11.65 -13.71
C GLY A 38 -10.53 -11.69 -12.20
N ASN A 39 -10.65 -10.52 -11.57
CA ASN A 39 -10.83 -10.40 -10.12
C ASN A 39 -11.74 -9.22 -9.75
N VAL A 40 -12.32 -9.28 -8.56
CA VAL A 40 -13.04 -8.19 -7.91
C VAL A 40 -12.30 -7.80 -6.64
N ASN A 41 -11.95 -6.51 -6.53
CA ASN A 41 -11.36 -5.94 -5.32
C ASN A 41 -12.47 -5.58 -4.31
N LEU A 42 -12.51 -6.32 -3.20
CA LEU A 42 -13.54 -6.21 -2.17
C LEU A 42 -13.29 -5.02 -1.22
N THR A 43 -12.06 -4.53 -1.15
CA THR A 43 -11.61 -3.47 -0.24
C THR A 43 -11.32 -2.14 -0.95
N ALA A 44 -11.65 -2.03 -2.24
CA ALA A 44 -11.34 -0.87 -3.08
C ALA A 44 -11.85 0.50 -2.60
N LYS A 45 -12.75 0.54 -1.59
CA LYS A 45 -13.37 1.78 -1.09
C LYS A 45 -12.44 2.64 -0.24
N VAL A 46 -11.40 2.05 0.37
CA VAL A 46 -10.39 2.83 1.10
C VAL A 46 -9.40 3.41 0.10
N PRO A 47 -9.12 4.74 0.13
CA PRO A 47 -8.15 5.33 -0.78
C PRO A 47 -6.75 4.79 -0.49
N LYS A 48 -6.00 4.55 -1.56
CA LYS A 48 -4.62 4.04 -1.51
C LYS A 48 -3.65 4.77 -2.43
N HIS A 49 -4.16 5.63 -3.31
CA HIS A 49 -3.31 6.59 -4.01
C HIS A 49 -2.91 7.72 -3.05
N ALA A 50 -1.66 8.19 -3.17
CA ALA A 50 -1.11 9.18 -2.24
C ALA A 50 -1.95 10.46 -2.24
N GLU A 51 -2.37 10.92 -3.42
CA GLU A 51 -3.18 12.12 -3.60
C GLU A 51 -4.55 11.98 -2.91
N GLU A 52 -5.22 10.83 -3.07
CA GLU A 52 -6.52 10.58 -2.44
C GLU A 52 -6.42 10.48 -0.91
N ILE A 53 -5.32 9.91 -0.40
CA ILE A 53 -5.04 9.86 1.04
C ILE A 53 -4.82 11.27 1.57
N GLU A 54 -3.97 12.07 0.92
CA GLU A 54 -3.70 13.46 1.31
C GLU A 54 -4.97 14.31 1.27
N GLU A 55 -5.79 14.18 0.24
CA GLU A 55 -7.10 14.84 0.16
C GLU A 55 -8.01 14.43 1.30
N LEU A 56 -8.10 13.13 1.62
CA LEU A 56 -8.92 12.63 2.71
C LEU A 56 -8.45 13.17 4.07
N MET A 57 -7.13 13.15 4.34
CA MET A 57 -6.56 13.63 5.60
C MET A 57 -6.71 15.13 5.80
N ASN A 58 -6.77 15.90 4.71
CA ASN A 58 -6.91 17.35 4.74
C ASN A 58 -8.38 17.82 4.75
N LYS A 59 -9.37 16.91 4.65
CA LYS A 59 -10.78 17.25 4.83
C LYS A 59 -11.05 17.59 6.29
N LYS A 60 -11.66 18.76 6.52
CA LYS A 60 -12.12 19.22 7.84
C LYS A 60 -13.45 18.59 8.23
#